data_AF-A0A0X8CLL5-F1
#
_entry.id   AF-A0A0X8CLL5-F1
#
_cell.length_a   1.000
_cell.length_b   1.000
_cell.length_c   1.000
_cell.angle_alpha   90.00
_cell.angle_beta   90.00
_cell.angle_gamma   90.00
#
_symmetry.space_group_name_H-M   'P 1'
#
loop_
_entity.id
_entity.type
_entity.pdbx_description
1 polymer ?
#
loop_
_entity_poly.entity_id
_entity_poly.type
_entity_poly.pdbx_seq_one_letter_code
_entity_poly.pdbx_strand_id
1 'polypeptide(L)'
;MEHVEHVRFGDQLYAIIVRASFREPGIHFFSTPELSQQLAFMSHPKGKTIEPHRHNKVTREVHYTQEALLIQKGKLQVDFYTVEEEYLESRVLGAGDIILLCSGAHGFHVLEPLEMFEIKQGPYSGENDKTRFAEADRSEIRIKGPGQ
;
A
#
# COMPACT_ATOMS: atom_id res chain seq x y z
N MET A 1 18.49 -1.77 2.36
CA MET A 1 17.05 -2.05 2.53
C MET A 1 16.25 -1.07 1.65
N GLU A 2 16.57 -0.98 0.36
CA GLU A 2 15.98 0.03 -0.56
C GLU A 2 14.69 -0.45 -1.23
N HIS A 3 14.34 -1.73 -1.07
CA HIS A 3 13.28 -2.37 -1.83
C HIS A 3 11.95 -2.47 -1.09
N VAL A 4 11.94 -2.20 0.22
CA VAL A 4 10.72 -2.20 1.05
C VAL A 4 10.77 -0.98 1.95
N GLU A 5 9.68 -0.21 1.96
CA GLU A 5 9.53 0.97 2.80
C GLU A 5 8.32 0.80 3.71
N HIS A 6 8.53 1.06 4.99
CA HIS A 6 7.45 1.26 5.96
C HIS A 6 7.31 2.76 6.17
N VAL A 7 6.36 3.39 5.49
CA VAL A 7 6.11 4.84 5.60
C VAL A 7 5.42 5.08 6.95
N ARG A 8 6.14 5.74 7.86
CA ARG A 8 5.70 6.00 9.23
C ARG A 8 5.79 7.47 9.58
N PHE A 9 4.75 7.98 10.24
CA PHE A 9 4.73 9.31 10.83
C PHE A 9 4.53 9.14 12.34
N GLY A 10 5.58 9.46 13.10
CA GLY A 10 5.66 9.05 14.50
C GLY A 10 5.53 7.53 14.64
N ASP A 11 4.65 7.09 15.53
CA ASP A 11 4.43 5.66 15.81
C ASP A 11 3.41 4.99 14.89
N GLN A 12 2.82 5.72 13.94
CA GLN A 12 1.77 5.20 13.07
C GLN A 12 2.30 4.78 11.70
N LEU A 13 1.87 3.60 11.23
CA LEU A 13 2.19 3.07 9.90
C LEU A 13 1.13 3.51 8.88
N TYR A 14 1.53 4.30 7.90
CA TYR A 14 0.65 4.81 6.86
C TYR A 14 0.64 3.91 5.64
N ALA A 15 1.80 3.40 5.24
CA ALA A 15 1.89 2.51 4.10
C ALA A 15 3.07 1.55 4.19
N ILE A 16 2.96 0.46 3.44
CA ILE A 16 4.06 -0.44 3.12
C ILE A 16 4.24 -0.41 1.61
N ILE A 17 5.41 -0.01 1.13
CA ILE A 17 5.74 -0.02 -0.31
C ILE A 17 6.75 -1.13 -0.56
N VAL A 18 6.45 -2.02 -1.50
CA VAL A 18 7.36 -3.06 -1.99
C VAL A 18 7.74 -2.71 -3.42
N ARG A 19 9.01 -2.40 -3.63
CA ARG A 19 9.54 -2.01 -4.93
C ARG A 19 9.59 -3.21 -5.88
N ALA A 20 9.38 -2.93 -7.17
CA ALA A 20 9.44 -3.91 -8.25
C ALA A 20 10.74 -4.72 -8.29
N SER A 21 11.81 -4.18 -7.69
CA SER A 21 13.14 -4.79 -7.59
C SER A 21 13.31 -5.75 -6.41
N PHE A 22 12.36 -5.86 -5.47
CA PHE A 22 12.47 -6.80 -4.33
C PHE A 22 12.55 -8.25 -4.81
N ARG A 23 13.63 -8.96 -4.46
CA ARG A 23 13.84 -10.37 -4.81
C ARG A 23 14.49 -11.08 -3.64
N GLU A 24 13.75 -12.00 -3.01
CA GLU A 24 14.29 -12.84 -1.94
C GLU A 24 13.70 -14.25 -2.02
N PRO A 25 14.47 -15.33 -1.83
CA PRO A 25 13.91 -16.68 -1.78
C PRO A 25 13.02 -16.86 -0.53
N GLY A 26 11.96 -17.66 -0.66
CA GLY A 26 11.07 -17.98 0.45
C GLY A 26 9.82 -17.09 0.53
N ILE A 27 9.25 -16.99 1.73
CA ILE A 27 8.04 -16.21 2.02
C ILE A 27 8.43 -15.06 2.93
N HIS A 28 8.11 -13.84 2.52
CA HIS A 28 8.44 -12.61 3.22
C HIS A 28 7.17 -11.82 3.47
N PHE A 29 6.73 -11.76 4.72
CA PHE A 29 5.63 -10.89 5.14
C PHE A 29 6.17 -9.49 5.44
N PHE A 30 5.51 -8.47 4.90
CA PHE A 30 5.86 -7.07 5.14
C PHE A 30 4.90 -6.38 6.11
N SER A 31 3.69 -6.94 6.26
CA SER A 31 2.64 -6.53 7.19
C SER A 31 2.69 -7.32 8.50
N THR A 32 2.28 -6.69 9.60
CA THR A 32 2.07 -7.41 10.87
C THR A 32 0.73 -8.16 10.88
N PRO A 33 0.55 -9.18 11.74
CA PRO A 33 -0.69 -9.95 11.81
C PRO A 33 -1.94 -9.15 12.20
N GLU A 34 -1.77 -7.99 12.81
CA GLU A 34 -2.85 -7.14 13.32
C GLU A 34 -3.51 -6.29 12.22
N LEU A 35 -2.87 -6.12 11.06
CA LEU A 35 -3.48 -5.42 9.93
C LEU A 35 -4.62 -6.24 9.32
N SER A 36 -5.69 -5.55 8.91
CA SER A 36 -6.86 -6.20 8.30
C SER A 36 -6.55 -6.78 6.91
N GLN A 37 -5.53 -6.25 6.23
CA GLN A 37 -4.91 -6.85 5.05
C GLN A 37 -3.45 -7.20 5.30
N GLN A 38 -3.00 -8.30 4.67
CA GLN A 38 -1.60 -8.73 4.73
C GLN A 38 -0.95 -8.66 3.35
N LEU A 39 0.31 -8.21 3.32
CA LEU A 39 1.14 -8.15 2.12
C LEU A 39 2.36 -9.05 2.31
N ALA A 40 2.53 -10.01 1.41
CA ALA A 40 3.67 -10.91 1.41
C ALA A 40 4.20 -11.17 -0.01
N PHE A 41 5.51 -11.33 -0.13
CA PHE A 41 6.16 -11.84 -1.32
C PHE A 41 6.48 -13.33 -1.15
N MET A 42 6.29 -14.11 -2.21
CA MET A 42 6.61 -15.54 -2.21
C MET A 42 7.42 -15.90 -3.44
N SER A 43 8.60 -16.49 -3.22
CA SER A 43 9.46 -17.05 -4.28
C SER A 43 9.85 -18.47 -3.90
N HIS A 44 9.53 -19.42 -4.78
CA HIS A 44 9.82 -20.82 -4.60
C HIS A 44 10.60 -21.38 -5.81
N PRO A 45 11.55 -22.30 -5.57
CA PRO A 45 12.24 -22.98 -6.66
C PRO A 45 11.26 -23.87 -7.44
N LYS A 46 11.61 -24.15 -8.70
CA LYS A 46 10.87 -25.08 -9.55
C LYS A 46 10.72 -26.44 -8.84
N GLY A 47 9.51 -26.99 -8.87
CA GLY A 47 9.18 -28.28 -8.25
C GLY A 47 8.69 -28.20 -6.81
N LYS A 48 8.68 -27.02 -6.18
CA LYS A 48 8.03 -26.83 -4.88
C LYS A 48 6.51 -26.97 -5.03
N THR A 49 5.92 -27.88 -4.25
CA THR A 49 4.47 -27.96 -4.05
C THR A 49 4.06 -27.05 -2.89
N ILE A 50 3.04 -26.22 -3.12
CA ILE A 50 2.26 -25.55 -2.07
C ILE A 50 1.04 -26.44 -1.83
N GLU A 51 0.88 -26.92 -0.60
CA GLU A 51 -0.20 -27.86 -0.28
C GLU A 51 -1.58 -27.20 -0.44
N PRO A 52 -2.57 -27.89 -1.04
CA PRO A 52 -3.95 -27.40 -1.08
C PRO A 52 -4.49 -27.21 0.33
N HIS A 53 -5.06 -26.05 0.60
CA HIS A 53 -5.69 -25.75 1.88
C HIS A 53 -6.92 -24.87 1.69
N ARG A 54 -7.79 -24.85 2.69
CA ARG A 54 -8.90 -23.90 2.82
C ARG A 54 -8.64 -22.99 4.01
N HIS A 55 -9.14 -21.77 3.96
CA HIS A 55 -9.16 -20.91 5.13
C HIS A 55 -10.32 -21.31 6.05
N ASN A 56 -10.07 -21.33 7.36
CA ASN A 56 -11.11 -21.56 8.36
C ASN A 56 -12.00 -20.33 8.48
N LYS A 57 -13.29 -20.55 8.76
CA LYS A 57 -14.19 -19.45 9.09
C LYS A 57 -13.72 -18.82 10.40
N VAL A 58 -13.36 -17.55 10.34
CA VAL A 58 -12.92 -16.76 11.49
C VAL A 58 -13.59 -15.39 11.37
N THR A 59 -14.30 -15.00 12.42
CA THR A 59 -14.92 -13.67 12.50
C THR A 59 -13.83 -12.63 12.73
N ARG A 60 -13.88 -11.54 11.96
CA ARG A 60 -12.98 -10.38 12.08
C ARG A 60 -13.82 -9.12 12.02
N GLU A 61 -13.41 -8.10 12.76
CA GLU A 61 -13.97 -6.76 12.67
C GLU A 61 -13.03 -5.90 11.82
N VAL A 62 -13.60 -5.15 10.89
CA VAL A 62 -12.86 -4.23 10.01
C VAL A 62 -13.46 -2.85 10.24
N HIS A 63 -12.67 -1.96 10.85
CA HIS A 63 -13.12 -0.61 11.17
C HIS A 63 -12.96 0.36 9.99
N TYR A 64 -11.92 0.14 9.18
CA TYR A 64 -11.60 1.00 8.04
C TYR A 64 -11.22 0.15 6.83
N THR A 65 -11.59 0.66 5.66
CA THR A 65 -11.20 0.08 4.38
C THR A 65 -9.73 0.45 4.09
N GLN A 66 -8.82 -0.52 4.14
CA GLN A 66 -7.47 -0.43 3.56
C GLN A 66 -7.51 -0.75 2.04
N GLU A 67 -6.45 -0.39 1.32
CA GLU A 67 -6.34 -0.76 -0.08
C GLU A 67 -4.90 -1.07 -0.43
N ALA A 68 -4.72 -2.05 -1.31
CA ALA A 68 -3.45 -2.33 -1.94
C ALA A 68 -3.53 -1.99 -3.42
N LEU A 69 -2.49 -1.32 -3.93
CA LEU A 69 -2.34 -1.02 -5.34
C LEU A 69 -1.16 -1.77 -5.92
N LEU A 70 -1.34 -2.38 -7.09
CA LEU A 70 -0.26 -2.89 -7.92
C LEU A 70 -0.18 -2.04 -9.19
N ILE A 71 0.94 -1.36 -9.39
CA ILE A 71 1.15 -0.55 -10.58
C ILE A 71 1.55 -1.47 -11.73
N GLN A 72 0.70 -1.57 -12.76
CA GLN A 72 1.00 -2.37 -13.94
C GLN A 72 1.87 -1.58 -14.93
N LYS A 73 1.60 -0.28 -15.07
CA LYS A 73 2.29 0.63 -15.99
C LYS A 73 2.13 2.08 -15.52
N GLY A 74 3.12 2.91 -15.84
CA GLY A 74 3.08 4.35 -15.56
C GLY A 74 3.76 4.72 -14.25
N LYS A 75 3.44 5.93 -13.78
CA LYS A 75 4.07 6.56 -12.62
C LYS A 75 3.01 7.29 -11.81
N LEU A 76 2.87 6.91 -10.54
CA LEU A 76 1.87 7.41 -9.62
C LEU A 76 2.55 8.06 -8.43
N GLN A 77 2.23 9.31 -8.15
CA GLN A 77 2.56 9.94 -6.88
C GLN A 77 1.44 9.64 -5.87
N VAL A 78 1.83 9.30 -4.66
CA VAL A 78 0.96 9.13 -3.50
C VAL A 78 1.33 10.20 -2.49
N ASP A 79 0.34 10.97 -2.07
CA ASP A 79 0.46 12.01 -1.06
C ASP A 79 -0.17 11.51 0.23
N PHE A 80 0.54 11.62 1.34
CA PHE A 80 0.04 11.21 2.65
C PHE A 80 -0.46 12.40 3.45
N TYR A 81 -1.57 12.21 4.14
CA TYR A 81 -2.24 13.22 4.96
C TYR A 81 -2.64 12.63 6.31
N THR A 82 -2.62 13.45 7.36
CA THR A 82 -3.22 13.07 8.66
C THR A 82 -4.73 12.87 8.54
N VAL A 83 -5.37 12.35 9.58
CA VAL A 83 -6.84 12.23 9.62
C VAL A 83 -7.53 13.59 9.74
N GLU A 84 -6.79 14.61 10.19
CA GLU A 84 -7.16 16.03 10.18
C GLU A 84 -6.88 16.72 8.84
N GLU A 85 -6.59 15.95 7.77
CA GLU A 85 -6.41 16.43 6.40
C GLU A 85 -5.14 17.27 6.19
N GLU A 86 -4.16 17.20 7.11
CA GLU A 86 -2.89 17.92 6.99
C GLU A 86 -1.88 17.12 6.15
N TYR A 87 -1.25 17.77 5.18
CA TYR A 87 -0.24 17.15 4.32
C TYR A 87 1.05 16.78 5.08
N LEU A 88 1.57 15.58 4.81
CA LEU A 88 2.79 15.06 5.41
C LEU A 88 3.93 15.07 4.40
N GLU A 89 3.93 14.13 3.46
CA GLU A 89 4.93 14.00 2.39
C GLU A 89 4.41 13.06 1.30
N SER A 90 5.21 12.86 0.25
CA SER A 90 4.82 12.06 -0.90
C SER A 90 5.83 10.96 -1.22
N ARG A 91 5.35 9.91 -1.88
CA ARG A 91 6.17 8.89 -2.55
C ARG A 91 5.77 8.78 -4.00
N VAL A 92 6.66 8.26 -4.82
CA VAL A 92 6.37 7.92 -6.22
C VAL A 92 6.51 6.42 -6.41
N LEU A 93 5.52 5.83 -7.05
CA LEU A 93 5.44 4.43 -7.44
C LEU A 93 5.57 4.31 -8.95
N GLY A 94 6.33 3.31 -9.40
CA GLY A 94 6.48 2.95 -10.80
C GLY A 94 5.92 1.56 -11.11
N ALA A 95 5.97 1.17 -12.38
CA ALA A 95 5.54 -0.15 -12.82
C ALA A 95 6.21 -1.30 -12.02
N GLY A 96 5.38 -2.23 -11.54
CA GLY A 96 5.75 -3.35 -10.70
C GLY A 96 5.81 -3.06 -9.20
N ASP A 97 5.73 -1.79 -8.78
CA ASP A 97 5.66 -1.45 -7.36
C ASP A 97 4.28 -1.83 -6.80
N ILE A 98 4.28 -2.23 -5.53
CA ILE A 98 3.07 -2.48 -4.75
C ILE A 98 3.08 -1.54 -3.55
N ILE A 99 1.92 -0.98 -3.23
CA ILE A 99 1.69 -0.26 -1.97
C ILE A 99 0.50 -0.87 -1.24
N LEU A 100 0.62 -1.09 0.06
CA LEU A 100 -0.49 -1.34 0.98
C LEU A 100 -0.69 -0.07 1.83
N LEU A 101 -1.87 0.52 1.76
CA LEU A 101 -2.25 1.73 2.50
C LEU A 101 -2.94 1.32 3.79
N CYS A 102 -2.26 1.54 4.92
CA CYS A 102 -2.59 0.97 6.21
C CYS A 102 -3.43 1.90 7.10
N SER A 103 -3.18 3.22 7.05
CA SER A 103 -3.88 4.19 7.89
C SER A 103 -3.66 5.63 7.38
N GLY A 104 -4.27 6.60 8.08
CA GLY A 104 -4.25 8.00 7.67
C GLY A 104 -5.14 8.24 6.46
N ALA A 105 -4.83 9.29 5.70
CA ALA A 105 -5.46 9.59 4.44
C ALA A 105 -4.40 9.72 3.33
N HIS A 106 -4.85 9.58 2.09
CA HIS A 106 -3.98 9.65 0.92
C HIS A 106 -4.66 10.27 -0.29
N GLY A 107 -3.85 10.94 -1.10
CA GLY A 107 -4.20 11.44 -2.43
C GLY A 107 -3.31 10.82 -3.50
N PHE A 108 -3.75 10.90 -4.75
CA PHE A 108 -3.01 10.36 -5.89
C PHE A 108 -2.88 11.38 -7.01
N HIS A 109 -1.67 11.49 -7.55
CA HIS A 109 -1.41 12.24 -8.78
C HIS A 109 -0.79 11.33 -9.84
N VAL A 110 -1.46 11.24 -10.98
CA VAL A 110 -0.97 10.49 -12.13
C VAL A 110 0.11 11.32 -12.84
N LEU A 111 1.37 10.91 -12.73
CA LEU A 111 2.51 11.60 -13.32
C LEU A 111 2.76 11.16 -14.77
N GLU A 112 2.43 9.91 -15.09
CA GLU A 112 2.49 9.31 -16.43
C GLU A 112 1.26 8.40 -16.64
N PRO A 113 0.82 8.13 -17.89
CA PRO A 113 -0.34 7.26 -18.16
C PRO A 113 -0.29 5.95 -17.36
N LEU A 114 -1.30 5.76 -16.51
CA LEU A 114 -1.30 4.78 -15.43
C LEU A 114 -2.29 3.64 -15.71
N GLU A 115 -1.82 2.42 -15.49
CA GLU A 115 -2.66 1.21 -15.40
C GLU A 115 -2.30 0.53 -14.07
N MET A 116 -3.29 0.22 -13.26
CA MET A 116 -3.07 -0.38 -11.93
C MET A 116 -4.25 -1.26 -11.50
N PHE A 117 -3.96 -2.22 -10.63
CA PHE A 117 -4.98 -2.97 -9.92
C PHE A 117 -5.16 -2.38 -8.53
N GLU A 118 -6.41 -2.27 -8.09
CA GLU A 118 -6.76 -1.95 -6.71
C GLU A 118 -7.41 -3.17 -6.06
N ILE A 119 -6.95 -3.51 -4.86
CA ILE A 119 -7.48 -4.60 -4.04
C ILE A 119 -7.94 -4.01 -2.71
N LYS A 120 -9.24 -4.09 -2.44
CA LYS A 120 -9.85 -3.65 -1.18
C LYS A 120 -10.34 -4.83 -0.37
N GLN A 121 -10.30 -4.72 0.95
CA GLN A 121 -11.04 -5.62 1.83
C GLN A 121 -12.54 -5.31 1.76
N GLY A 122 -13.34 -6.37 1.83
CA GLY A 122 -14.77 -6.27 2.03
C GLY A 122 -15.16 -6.41 3.52
N PRO A 123 -16.45 -6.23 3.85
CA PRO A 123 -17.53 -5.85 2.93
C PRO A 123 -17.32 -4.44 2.36
N TYR A 124 -17.59 -4.25 1.07
CA TYR A 124 -17.36 -2.98 0.37
C TYR A 124 -18.60 -2.09 0.49
N SER A 125 -18.45 -0.86 1.01
CA SER A 125 -19.58 0.07 1.18
C SER A 125 -19.67 1.14 0.08
N GLY A 126 -18.84 1.04 -0.98
CA GLY A 126 -18.87 1.99 -2.08
C GLY A 126 -18.34 3.37 -1.69
N GLU A 127 -18.99 4.44 -2.16
CA GLU A 127 -18.61 5.82 -1.84
C GLU A 127 -18.72 6.16 -0.35
N ASN A 128 -19.49 5.39 0.44
CA ASN A 128 -19.63 5.62 1.88
C ASN A 128 -18.33 5.29 2.66
N ASP A 129 -17.34 4.66 2.03
CA ASP A 129 -16.04 4.36 2.65
C ASP A 129 -15.08 5.57 2.63
N LYS A 130 -15.46 6.70 1.99
CA LYS A 130 -14.52 7.80 1.72
C LYS A 130 -15.09 9.18 2.08
N THR A 131 -14.30 9.95 2.82
CA THR A 131 -14.41 11.42 2.87
C THR A 131 -13.39 12.01 1.91
N ARG A 132 -13.76 13.05 1.15
CA ARG A 132 -12.87 13.74 0.21
C ARG A 132 -12.63 15.16 0.69
N PHE A 133 -11.38 15.62 0.56
CA PHE A 133 -10.92 16.94 0.93
C PHE A 133 -9.98 17.51 -0.13
N ALA A 134 -9.57 18.78 0.03
CA ALA A 134 -8.71 19.46 -0.93
C ALA A 134 -7.26 18.93 -0.87
N GLU A 135 -6.61 18.83 -2.02
CA GLU A 135 -5.19 18.48 -2.09
C GLU A 135 -4.29 19.59 -1.56
N ALA A 136 -3.10 19.21 -1.11
CA ALA A 136 -2.05 20.16 -0.72
C ALA A 136 -1.62 21.04 -1.90
N ASP A 137 -1.15 22.26 -1.62
CA ASP A 137 -0.61 23.11 -2.68
C ASP A 137 0.65 22.47 -3.28
N ARG A 138 0.83 22.58 -4.60
CA ARG A 138 2.00 22.00 -5.30
C ARG A 138 3.34 22.50 -4.76
N SER A 139 3.38 23.71 -4.20
CA SER A 139 4.58 24.28 -3.58
C SER A 139 4.97 23.61 -2.26
N GLU A 140 4.04 22.89 -1.62
CA GLU A 140 4.25 22.18 -0.35
C GLU A 140 4.67 20.72 -0.55
N ILE A 141 4.50 20.18 -1.75
CA ILE A 141 4.77 18.78 -2.08
C ILE A 141 6.25 18.45 -1.88
N ARG A 142 6.50 17.48 -1.00
CA ARG A 142 7.82 16.96 -0.63
C ARG A 142 7.88 15.47 -0.97
N ILE A 143 8.44 15.16 -2.13
CA ILE A 143 8.67 13.77 -2.55
C ILE A 143 9.91 13.23 -1.86
N LYS A 144 9.77 12.10 -1.17
CA LYS A 144 10.87 11.35 -0.57
C LYS A 144 11.16 10.07 -1.35
N GLY A 145 12.41 9.62 -1.28
CA GLY A 145 12.84 8.33 -1.79
C GLY A 145 12.76 7.22 -0.75
N PRO A 146 13.10 5.97 -1.14
CA PRO A 146 13.24 4.87 -0.20
C PRO A 146 14.25 5.15 0.91
N GLY A 147 13.87 4.84 2.16
CA GLY A 147 14.74 4.97 3.33
C GLY A 147 14.92 6.41 3.86
N GLN A 148 14.13 7.36 3.38
CA GLN A 148 14.07 8.75 3.87
C GLN A 148 12.81 9.04 4.67
#